data_AF-A0A1S1X1S4-F1
#
_entry.id   AF-A0A1S1X1S4-F1
#
_cell.length_a   1.000
_cell.length_b   1.000
_cell.length_c   1.000
_cell.angle_alpha   90.00
_cell.angle_beta   90.00
_cell.angle_gamma   90.00
#
_symmetry.space_group_name_H-M   'P 1'
#
loop_
_entity.id
_entity.type
_entity.pdbx_description
1 polymer ?
#
loop_
_entity_poly.entity_id
_entity_poly.type
_entity_poly.pdbx_seq_one_letter_code
_entity_poly.pdbx_strand_id
1 'polypeptide(L)' 'MQVKIGYRRSKGPLHLLVDSTGIPFLGEGEWKRKKHGAEYGRQWRRAHLGIDAETLEIRAVEVTGNGVGDAPILPEL' A
#
# COMPACT_ATOMS: atom_id res chain seq x y z
N MET A 1 15.61 2.30 -13.92
CA MET A 1 15.99 3.05 -12.69
C MET A 1 15.95 2.05 -11.54
N GLN A 2 17.08 1.80 -10.87
CA GLN A 2 17.14 0.87 -9.74
C GLN A 2 17.21 1.73 -8.47
N VAL A 3 16.15 1.73 -7.67
CA VAL A 3 16.13 2.41 -6.37
C VAL A 3 16.65 1.43 -5.33
N LYS A 4 17.74 1.79 -4.66
CA LYS A 4 18.25 1.01 -3.51
C LYS A 4 17.65 1.59 -2.24
N ILE A 5 16.76 0.85 -1.61
CA ILE A 5 16.18 1.20 -0.31
C ILE A 5 17.06 0.55 0.75
N GLY A 6 17.67 1.37 1.62
CA GLY A 6 18.46 0.86 2.74
C GLY A 6 17.55 0.22 3.78
N TYR A 7 17.94 -0.95 4.29
CA TYR A 7 17.24 -1.62 5.39
C TYR A 7 18.05 -1.49 6.68
N ARG A 8 17.43 -0.93 7.71
CA ARG A 8 17.98 -0.90 9.07
C ARG A 8 17.27 -1.96 9.92
N ARG A 9 18.04 -2.89 10.49
CA ARG A 9 17.49 -3.87 11.42
C ARG A 9 17.20 -3.19 12.76
N SER A 10 16.04 -3.45 13.35
CA SER A 10 15.74 -3.01 14.71
C SER A 10 16.59 -3.80 15.73
N LYS A 11 16.93 -3.16 16.85
CA LYS A 11 17.60 -3.80 17.99
C LYS A 11 16.62 -4.36 19.03
N GLY A 12 15.33 -4.11 18.86
CA GLY A 12 14.29 -4.49 19.81
C GLY A 12 12.88 -4.51 19.20
N PRO A 13 11.85 -4.63 20.04
CA PRO A 13 10.45 -4.54 19.61
C PRO A 13 10.17 -3.24 18.86
N LEU A 14 9.21 -3.27 17.94
CA LEU A 14 8.78 -2.10 17.17
C LEU A 14 7.37 -1.70 17.58
N HIS A 15 7.15 -0.39 17.68
CA HIS A 15 5.82 0.20 17.74
C HIS A 15 5.41 0.59 16.33
N LEU A 16 4.45 -0.13 15.75
CA LEU A 16 4.02 0.11 14.37
C LEU A 16 2.72 0.91 14.34
N LEU A 17 2.72 1.99 13.57
CA LEU A 17 1.52 2.65 13.06
C LEU A 17 1.11 1.91 11.78
N VAL A 18 -0.15 1.50 11.71
CA VAL A 18 -0.69 0.80 10.54
C VAL A 18 -1.84 1.60 9.98
N ASP A 19 -1.76 1.89 8.68
CA ASP A 19 -2.80 2.57 7.93
C ASP A 19 -2.92 1.97 6.53
N SER A 20 -4.14 1.95 6.00
CA SER A 20 -4.40 1.57 4.61
C SER A 20 -4.70 2.79 3.75
N THR A 21 -3.98 2.90 2.64
CA THR A 21 -4.23 3.90 1.62
C THR A 21 -4.73 3.27 0.33
N GLY A 22 -5.68 3.94 -0.33
CA GLY A 22 -6.15 3.53 -1.65
C GLY A 22 -5.16 3.94 -2.72
N ILE A 23 -4.60 2.96 -3.44
CA ILE A 23 -3.74 3.20 -4.60
C ILE A 23 -4.51 2.94 -5.90
N PRO A 24 -4.50 3.89 -6.87
CA PRO A 24 -5.09 3.64 -8.18
C PRO A 24 -4.20 2.68 -8.96
N PHE A 25 -4.80 1.63 -9.51
CA PHE A 25 -4.09 0.74 -10.42
C PHE A 25 -4.12 1.36 -11.82
N LEU A 26 -2.97 1.88 -12.25
CA LEU A 26 -2.76 2.34 -13.61
C LEU A 26 -2.82 1.13 -14.56
N GLY A 27 -3.87 1.06 -15.35
CA GLY A 27 -4.09 -0.04 -16.27
C GLY A 27 -5.13 0.28 -17.32
N GLU A 28 -5.67 -0.77 -17.94
CA GLU A 28 -6.65 -0.66 -19.01
C GLU A 28 -7.84 0.23 -18.65
N GLY A 29 -8.33 0.16 -17.40
CA GLY A 29 -9.43 1.01 -16.92
C GLY A 29 -9.15 2.51 -16.97
N GLU A 30 -7.92 2.94 -16.64
CA GLU A 30 -7.55 4.36 -16.74
C GLU A 30 -7.45 4.85 -18.19
N TRP A 31 -6.80 4.05 -19.04
CA TRP A 31 -6.70 4.38 -20.46
C TRP A 31 -8.07 4.37 -21.14
N LYS A 32 -8.89 3.35 -20.88
CA LYS A 32 -10.25 3.24 -21.42
C LYS A 32 -11.14 4.35 -20.91
N ARG A 33 -11.02 4.79 -19.65
CA ARG A 33 -11.75 5.96 -19.13
C ARG A 33 -11.41 7.22 -19.92
N LYS A 34 -10.11 7.43 -20.20
CA LYS A 34 -9.64 8.57 -20.99
C LYS A 34 -10.12 8.52 -22.45
N LYS A 35 -10.22 7.32 -23.04
CA LYS A 35 -10.58 7.13 -24.45
C LYS A 35 -12.07 7.02 -24.73
N HIS A 36 -12.81 6.38 -23.83
CA HIS A 36 -14.20 5.96 -24.05
C HIS A 36 -15.17 6.51 -23.00
N GLY A 37 -14.69 7.32 -22.05
CA GLY A 37 -15.54 8.01 -21.09
C GLY A 37 -15.82 7.24 -19.81
N ALA A 38 -16.80 7.73 -19.04
CA ALA A 38 -16.98 7.38 -17.63
C ALA A 38 -17.43 5.93 -17.38
N GLU A 39 -17.90 5.22 -18.41
CA GLU A 39 -18.30 3.80 -18.36
C GLU A 39 -17.14 2.87 -17.98
N TYR A 40 -15.91 3.29 -18.23
CA TYR A 40 -14.71 2.58 -17.80
C TYR A 40 -14.18 3.18 -16.49
N GLY A 41 -14.23 2.38 -15.43
CA GLY A 41 -13.85 2.78 -14.07
C GLY A 41 -12.35 2.65 -13.77
N ARG A 42 -11.87 3.49 -12.85
CA ARG A 42 -10.57 3.26 -12.18
C ARG A 42 -10.71 2.10 -11.20
N GLN A 43 -9.79 1.15 -11.27
CA GLN A 43 -9.65 0.13 -10.23
C GLN A 43 -8.71 0.65 -9.14
N TRP A 44 -9.10 0.42 -7.90
CA TRP A 44 -8.30 0.73 -6.72
C TRP A 44 -7.82 -0.57 -6.08
N ARG A 45 -6.72 -0.48 -5.32
CA ARG A 45 -6.27 -1.50 -4.37
C ARG A 45 -5.94 -0.81 -3.05
N ARG A 46 -5.98 -1.55 -1.95
CA ARG A 46 -5.51 -1.04 -0.65
C ARG A 46 -4.05 -1.42 -0.47
N ALA A 47 -3.22 -0.45 -0.09
CA ALA A 47 -1.87 -0.68 0.37
C ALA A 47 -1.86 -0.45 1.88
N HIS A 48 -1.56 -1.50 2.64
CA HIS A 48 -1.38 -1.45 4.08
C HIS A 48 0.10 -1.15 4.37
N LEU A 49 0.36 -0.08 5.10
CA LEU A 49 1.72 0.35 5.42
C LEU A 49 1.95 0.19 6.92
N GLY A 50 2.99 -0.56 7.29
CA GLY A 50 3.49 -0.63 8.66
C GLY A 50 4.64 0.35 8.82
N ILE A 51 4.46 1.39 9.62
CA ILE A 51 5.44 2.46 9.84
C ILE A 51 5.91 2.41 11.28
N ASP A 52 7.23 2.43 11.48
CA ASP A 52 7.80 2.57 12.82
C ASP A 52 7.47 3.95 13.40
N ALA A 53 6.81 3.97 14.56
CA ALA A 53 6.33 5.19 15.20
C ALA A 53 7.46 6.13 15.67
N GLU A 54 8.66 5.61 15.93
CA GLU A 54 9.80 6.38 16.40
C GLU A 54 10.60 6.97 15.22
N THR A 55 10.83 6.15 14.20
CA THR A 55 11.73 6.51 13.09
C THR A 55 11.01 6.99 11.83
N LEU A 56 9.71 6.73 11.73
CA LEU A 56 8.88 6.95 10.54
C LEU A 56 9.34 6.15 9.31
N GLU A 57 10.17 5.12 9.50
CA GLU A 57 10.57 4.20 8.45
C GLU A 57 9.41 3.25 8.10
N ILE A 58 9.18 3.01 6.81
CA ILE A 58 8.29 1.93 6.35
C ILE A 58 8.97 0.60 6.65
N ARG A 59 8.32 -0.22 7.46
CA ARG A 59 8.80 -1.54 7.92
C ARG A 59 8.15 -2.68 7.17
N ALA A 60 6.93 -2.46 6.67
CA ALA A 60 6.14 -3.47 5.99
C ALA A 60 5.16 -2.83 5.01
N VAL A 61 4.85 -3.56 3.94
CA VAL A 61 3.89 -3.17 2.90
C VAL A 61 3.17 -4.41 2.44
N GLU A 62 1.83 -4.38 2.44
CA GLU A 62 1.00 -5.43 1.86
C GLU A 62 -0.08 -4.82 0.97
N VAL A 63 -0.40 -5.44 -0.18
CA VAL A 63 -1.35 -4.88 -1.16
C VAL A 63 -2.51 -5.84 -1.40
N THR A 64 -3.71 -5.39 -1.05
CA THR A 64 -4.92 -6.21 -1.04
C THR A 64 -6.02 -5.65 -1.93
N GLY A 65 -7.13 -6.41 -2.04
CA GLY A 65 -8.36 -5.92 -2.66
C GLY A 65 -9.06 -4.86 -1.80
N ASN A 66 -9.95 -4.06 -2.41
CA ASN A 66 -10.58 -2.91 -1.74
C ASN A 66 -11.46 -3.25 -0.53
N GLY A 67 -11.90 -4.50 -0.40
CA GLY A 67 -12.75 -4.97 0.70
C GLY A 67 -11.99 -5.38 1.96
N VAL A 68 -10.65 -5.37 1.94
CA VAL A 68 -9.83 -5.84 3.06
C VAL A 68 -9.42 -4.65 3.94
N GLY A 69 -9.82 -4.67 5.21
CA GLY A 69 -9.38 -3.67 6.21
C GLY A 69 -8.00 -3.99 6.78
N ASP A 70 -7.53 -3.20 7.75
CA ASP A 70 -6.18 -3.36 8.31
C ASP A 70 -6.06 -4.54 9.28
N ALA A 71 -7.06 -4.75 10.13
CA ALA A 71 -6.99 -5.77 11.18
C ALA A 71 -6.70 -7.20 10.67
N PRO A 72 -7.29 -7.67 9.54
CA PRO A 72 -6.96 -8.98 8.99
C PRO A 72 -5.54 -9.12 8.44
N ILE A 73 -4.88 -8.01 8.11
CA ILE A 73 -3.55 -8.00 7.45
C ILE A 73 -2.41 -7.87 8.45
N LEU A 74 -2.67 -7.39 9.67
CA LEU A 74 -1.65 -7.26 10.71
C LEU A 74 -0.73 -8.49 10.92
N PRO A 75 -1.20 -9.75 10.81
CA PRO A 75 -0.31 -10.91 10.93
C PRO A 75 0.65 -11.13 9.75
N GLU A 76 0.31 -10.59 8.58
CA GLU A 76 1.07 -10.73 7.32
C GLU A 76 1.93 -9.50 7.01
N LEU A 77 1.73 -8.40 7.75
CA LEU A 77 2.48 -7.15 7.70
C LEU A 77 3.82 -7.29 8.46
#